data_AF-A0A3D1D2L6-F1
#
_entry.id   AF-A0A3D1D2L6-F1
#
_cell.length_a   1.000
_cell.length_b   1.000
_cell.length_c   1.000
_cell.angle_alpha   90.00
_cell.angle_beta   90.00
_cell.angle_gamma   90.00
#
_symmetry.space_group_name_H-M   'P 1'
#
loop_
_entity.id
_entity.type
_entity.pdbx_description
1 polymer ?
#
loop_
_entity_poly.entity_id
_entity_poly.type
_entity_poly.pdbx_seq_one_letter_code
_entity_poly.pdbx_strand_id
1 'polypeptide(L)'
;MSLFTAAIYSVSANMAMSLTSANLSVGGCIAVAVLGLLSLCAYVWFFTIVISLLNGKSVKANLPRMTRLALTLLGLTIVACALVALVSIVTAKAKPNAVPLYAGALGGIIVCIVVCVLVLPLCYSIMKYCVETDEKVMAIFKRNYLAGWRQWGFLFIIVLLVGIIVMVIDTLVGMPNSILSLASGMRHISMMEGDSPIMPSGFGLLAFLTSAVCTFVMTFVRPWVIFVFYYAYGCIDEKEKARLAQKKLEAYEDKNKSASKGTIIDFEEVK
;
A
#
# COMPACT_ATOMS: atom_id res chain seq x y z
N MET A 1 5.85 -16.34 5.07
CA MET A 1 5.85 -14.88 4.81
C MET A 1 7.13 -14.24 5.37
N SER A 2 7.34 -14.25 6.70
CA SER A 2 8.56 -13.74 7.35
C SER A 2 9.85 -14.27 6.74
N LEU A 3 9.98 -15.60 6.60
CA LEU A 3 11.19 -16.23 6.05
C LEU A 3 11.51 -15.80 4.60
N PHE A 4 10.49 -15.66 3.74
CA PHE A 4 10.68 -15.19 2.37
C PHE A 4 11.05 -13.70 2.34
N THR A 5 10.39 -12.88 3.17
CA THR A 5 10.73 -11.45 3.31
C THR A 5 12.15 -11.28 3.85
N ALA A 6 12.56 -12.11 4.81
CA ALA A 6 13.91 -12.11 5.37
C ALA A 6 14.97 -12.52 4.34
N ALA A 7 14.68 -13.54 3.53
CA ALA A 7 15.53 -13.94 2.42
C ALA A 7 15.66 -12.83 1.37
N ILE A 8 14.57 -12.13 1.04
CA ILE A 8 14.62 -10.95 0.15
C ILE A 8 15.53 -9.88 0.74
N TYR A 9 15.35 -9.47 2.00
CA TYR A 9 16.19 -8.46 2.65
C TYR A 9 17.67 -8.85 2.65
N SER A 10 17.96 -10.13 2.89
CA SER A 10 19.34 -10.64 2.92
C SER A 10 19.98 -10.62 1.53
N VAL A 11 19.23 -10.96 0.47
CA VAL A 11 19.74 -10.94 -0.91
C VAL A 11 19.78 -9.50 -1.46
N SER A 12 18.79 -8.66 -1.13
CA SER A 12 18.69 -7.28 -1.63
C SER A 12 19.71 -6.34 -1.00
N ALA A 13 20.07 -6.51 0.27
CA ALA A 13 21.17 -5.77 0.89
C ALA A 13 22.49 -5.99 0.14
N ASN A 14 22.74 -7.22 -0.32
CA ASN A 14 23.91 -7.55 -1.14
C ASN A 14 23.81 -7.03 -2.60
N MET A 15 22.59 -6.79 -3.12
CA MET A 15 22.37 -6.36 -4.51
C MET A 15 22.24 -4.85 -4.70
N ALA A 16 21.72 -4.10 -3.72
CA ALA A 16 21.50 -2.65 -3.84
C ALA A 16 22.80 -1.88 -4.15
N MET A 17 23.93 -2.35 -3.62
CA MET A 17 25.26 -1.79 -3.89
C MET A 17 25.91 -2.32 -5.18
N SER A 18 25.44 -3.46 -5.71
CA SER A 18 25.84 -3.96 -7.03
C SER A 18 25.15 -3.19 -8.17
N LEU A 19 23.99 -2.58 -7.88
CA LEU A 19 23.27 -1.69 -8.79
C LEU A 19 24.07 -0.40 -9.07
N THR A 20 24.71 0.15 -8.04
CA THR A 20 25.58 1.33 -8.15
C THR A 20 26.88 1.04 -8.89
N SER A 21 27.32 -0.22 -8.94
CA SER A 21 28.53 -0.65 -9.66
C SER A 21 28.25 -1.33 -11.01
N ALA A 22 27.00 -1.29 -11.50
CA ALA A 22 26.54 -1.93 -12.76
C ALA A 22 26.87 -3.44 -12.91
N ASN A 23 27.22 -4.12 -11.82
CA ASN A 23 27.63 -5.53 -11.82
C ASN A 23 26.52 -6.42 -11.24
N LEU A 24 25.35 -6.44 -11.90
CA LEU A 24 24.25 -7.32 -11.47
C LEU A 24 24.54 -8.78 -11.85
N SER A 25 24.59 -9.65 -10.84
CA SER A 25 24.54 -11.09 -11.06
C SER A 25 23.14 -11.49 -11.54
N VAL A 26 23.06 -12.10 -12.74
CA VAL A 26 21.82 -12.66 -13.29
C VAL A 26 21.19 -13.66 -12.32
N GLY A 27 22.00 -14.52 -11.69
CA GLY A 27 21.54 -15.48 -10.70
C GLY A 27 20.93 -14.82 -9.46
N GLY A 28 21.53 -13.72 -8.98
CA GLY A 28 20.99 -12.91 -7.88
C GLY A 28 19.63 -12.29 -8.24
N CYS A 29 19.50 -11.75 -9.46
CA CYS A 29 18.24 -11.19 -9.96
C CYS A 29 17.12 -12.22 -9.99
N ILE A 30 17.40 -13.42 -10.53
CA ILE A 30 16.44 -14.52 -10.57
C ILE A 30 16.05 -14.93 -9.15
N ALA A 31 17.00 -15.07 -8.23
CA ALA A 31 16.73 -15.42 -6.83
C ALA A 31 15.81 -14.40 -6.15
N VAL A 32 16.07 -13.09 -6.30
CA VAL A 32 15.20 -12.03 -5.76
C VAL A 32 13.81 -12.07 -6.38
N ALA A 33 13.71 -12.28 -7.69
CA ALA A 33 12.42 -12.36 -8.37
C ALA A 33 11.58 -13.54 -7.85
N VAL A 34 12.18 -14.73 -7.73
CA VAL A 34 11.51 -15.93 -7.21
C VAL A 34 11.11 -15.74 -5.74
N LEU A 35 12.01 -15.25 -4.90
CA LEU A 35 11.71 -14.98 -3.48
C LEU A 35 10.64 -13.91 -3.32
N GLY A 36 10.64 -12.90 -4.19
CA GLY A 36 9.61 -11.86 -4.30
C GLY A 36 8.24 -12.44 -4.58
N LEU A 37 8.13 -13.32 -5.58
CA LEU A 37 6.89 -14.02 -5.91
C LEU A 37 6.40 -14.90 -4.76
N LEU A 38 7.28 -15.69 -4.14
CA LEU A 38 6.93 -16.52 -2.98
C LEU A 38 6.47 -15.69 -1.79
N SER A 39 7.14 -14.56 -1.53
CA SER A 39 6.74 -13.61 -0.50
C SER A 39 5.36 -13.04 -0.79
N LEU A 40 5.09 -12.59 -2.02
CA LEU A 40 3.79 -12.08 -2.45
C LEU A 40 2.68 -13.12 -2.25
N CYS A 41 2.90 -14.36 -2.69
CA CYS A 41 1.95 -15.46 -2.47
C CYS A 41 1.67 -15.68 -0.97
N ALA A 42 2.72 -15.65 -0.14
CA ALA A 42 2.57 -15.78 1.30
C ALA A 42 1.82 -14.59 1.93
N TYR A 43 2.00 -13.37 1.42
CA TYR A 43 1.25 -12.18 1.84
C TYR A 43 -0.23 -12.30 1.50
N VAL A 44 -0.55 -12.68 0.26
CA VAL A 44 -1.94 -12.88 -0.17
C VAL A 44 -2.61 -13.94 0.68
N TRP A 45 -1.93 -15.06 0.91
CA TRP A 45 -2.43 -16.13 1.77
C TRP A 45 -2.69 -15.66 3.20
N PHE A 46 -1.72 -15.00 3.83
CA PHE A 46 -1.84 -14.46 5.19
C PHE A 46 -2.99 -13.45 5.29
N PHE A 47 -3.04 -12.49 4.37
CA PHE A 47 -4.11 -11.49 4.34
C PHE A 47 -5.48 -12.13 4.15
N THR A 48 -5.59 -13.17 3.31
CA THR A 48 -6.83 -13.93 3.11
C THR A 48 -7.29 -14.59 4.41
N ILE A 49 -6.38 -15.17 5.20
CA ILE A 49 -6.73 -15.75 6.51
C ILE A 49 -7.36 -14.69 7.42
N VAL A 50 -6.71 -13.52 7.54
CA VAL A 50 -7.22 -12.44 8.40
C VAL A 50 -8.59 -11.94 7.92
N ILE A 51 -8.77 -11.71 6.62
CA ILE A 51 -10.05 -11.28 6.06
C ILE A 51 -11.14 -12.36 6.23
N SER A 52 -10.80 -13.63 6.08
CA SER A 52 -11.71 -14.76 6.35
C SER A 52 -12.21 -14.79 7.79
N LEU A 53 -11.37 -14.42 8.76
CA LEU A 53 -11.80 -14.26 10.15
C LEU A 53 -12.77 -13.10 10.31
N LEU A 54 -12.56 -11.99 9.58
CA LEU A 54 -13.41 -10.79 9.69
C LEU A 54 -14.77 -10.94 9.02
N ASN A 55 -14.86 -11.64 7.89
CA ASN A 55 -16.11 -11.79 7.13
C ASN A 55 -16.81 -13.16 7.30
N GLY A 56 -16.23 -14.07 8.08
CA GLY A 56 -16.78 -15.40 8.37
C GLY A 56 -16.77 -16.37 7.18
N LYS A 57 -16.21 -16.01 6.03
CA LYS A 57 -16.12 -16.90 4.86
C LYS A 57 -14.84 -17.73 4.87
N SER A 58 -14.92 -18.93 4.30
CA SER A 58 -13.76 -19.81 4.19
C SER A 58 -12.62 -19.18 3.37
N VAL A 59 -11.37 -19.53 3.71
CA VAL A 59 -10.17 -19.05 3.01
C VAL A 59 -10.25 -19.37 1.51
N LYS A 60 -10.79 -20.54 1.14
CA LYS A 60 -10.96 -20.96 -0.25
C LYS A 60 -11.87 -20.01 -1.05
N ALA A 61 -12.92 -19.48 -0.42
CA ALA A 61 -13.83 -18.53 -1.05
C ALA A 61 -13.23 -17.13 -1.20
N ASN A 62 -12.44 -16.69 -0.20
CA ASN A 62 -11.82 -15.36 -0.21
C ASN A 62 -10.54 -15.28 -1.04
N LEU A 63 -9.78 -16.38 -1.14
CA LEU A 63 -8.48 -16.40 -1.83
C LEU A 63 -8.52 -15.84 -3.26
N PRO A 64 -9.42 -16.28 -4.17
CA PRO A 64 -9.46 -15.71 -5.53
C PRO A 64 -9.85 -14.23 -5.56
N ARG A 65 -10.56 -13.72 -4.56
CA ARG A 65 -10.88 -12.29 -4.42
C ARG A 65 -9.64 -11.52 -3.97
N MET A 66 -8.95 -12.00 -2.96
CA MET A 66 -7.72 -11.39 -2.44
C MET A 66 -6.58 -11.44 -3.46
N THR A 67 -6.46 -12.51 -4.26
CA THR A 67 -5.48 -12.59 -5.35
C THR A 67 -5.78 -11.55 -6.43
N ARG A 68 -7.04 -11.38 -6.85
CA ARG A 68 -7.41 -10.34 -7.83
C ARG A 68 -7.13 -8.93 -7.30
N LEU A 69 -7.42 -8.68 -6.02
CA LEU A 69 -7.06 -7.43 -5.36
C LEU A 69 -5.54 -7.22 -5.40
N ALA A 70 -4.75 -8.21 -4.98
CA ALA A 70 -3.30 -8.12 -4.97
C ALA A 70 -2.70 -7.85 -6.35
N LEU A 71 -3.18 -8.54 -7.39
CA LEU A 71 -2.78 -8.29 -8.78
C LEU A 71 -3.13 -6.88 -9.25
N THR A 72 -4.30 -6.38 -8.85
CA THR A 72 -4.75 -5.01 -9.19
C THR A 72 -3.86 -3.97 -8.52
N LEU A 73 -3.54 -4.15 -7.22
CA LEU A 73 -2.65 -3.25 -6.48
C LEU A 73 -1.20 -3.34 -6.98
N LEU A 74 -0.74 -4.53 -7.38
CA LEU A 74 0.57 -4.71 -8.00
C LEU A 74 0.65 -3.94 -9.33
N GLY A 75 -0.36 -4.08 -10.19
CA GLY A 75 -0.46 -3.31 -11.43
C GLY A 75 -0.45 -1.81 -11.20
N LEU A 76 -1.23 -1.32 -10.22
CA LEU A 76 -1.24 0.09 -9.83
C LEU A 76 0.13 0.57 -9.35
N THR A 77 0.83 -0.25 -8.56
CA THR A 77 2.17 0.06 -8.05
C THR A 77 3.18 0.16 -9.19
N ILE A 78 3.15 -0.78 -10.15
CA ILE A 78 4.02 -0.75 -11.33
C ILE A 78 3.78 0.53 -12.14
N VAL A 79 2.53 0.90 -12.38
CA VAL A 79 2.17 2.13 -13.10
C VAL A 79 2.67 3.37 -12.35
N ALA A 80 2.48 3.43 -11.02
CA ALA A 80 2.97 4.55 -10.21
C ALA A 80 4.50 4.67 -10.27
N CYS A 81 5.23 3.56 -10.13
CA CYS A 81 6.69 3.55 -10.26
C CYS A 81 7.16 4.00 -11.64
N ALA A 82 6.49 3.54 -12.70
CA ALA A 82 6.80 3.94 -14.08
C ALA A 82 6.57 5.45 -14.29
N LEU A 83 5.50 6.03 -13.73
CA LEU A 83 5.23 7.46 -13.80
C LEU A 83 6.30 8.28 -13.05
N VAL A 84 6.69 7.85 -11.85
CA VAL A 84 7.77 8.52 -11.08
C VAL A 84 9.08 8.49 -11.88
N ALA A 85 9.44 7.32 -12.44
CA ALA A 85 10.65 7.18 -13.25
C ALA A 85 10.60 8.05 -14.52
N LEU A 86 9.48 8.03 -15.24
CA LEU A 86 9.28 8.82 -16.46
C LEU A 86 9.42 10.32 -16.18
N VAL A 87 8.72 10.83 -15.17
CA VAL A 87 8.78 12.26 -14.80
C VAL A 87 10.19 12.65 -14.38
N SER A 88 10.87 11.80 -13.59
CA SER A 88 12.24 12.06 -13.15
C SER A 88 13.22 12.15 -14.34
N ILE A 89 13.06 11.29 -15.36
CA ILE A 89 13.88 11.33 -16.58
C ILE A 89 13.58 12.58 -17.40
N VAL A 90 12.30 12.93 -17.57
CA VAL A 90 11.87 14.10 -18.36
C VAL A 90 12.36 15.39 -17.71
N THR A 91 12.21 15.56 -16.40
CA THR A 91 12.67 16.77 -15.70
C THR A 91 14.18 16.91 -15.68
N ALA A 92 14.92 15.80 -15.55
CA ALA A 92 16.38 15.79 -15.67
C ALA A 92 16.84 16.24 -17.07
N LYS A 93 16.17 15.81 -18.13
CA LYS A 93 16.48 16.22 -19.52
C LYS A 93 16.07 17.66 -19.84
N ALA A 94 14.98 18.16 -19.28
CA ALA A 94 14.47 19.50 -19.54
C ALA A 94 15.31 20.62 -18.89
N LYS A 95 16.08 20.30 -17.84
CA LYS A 95 16.96 21.26 -17.16
C LYS A 95 18.42 20.77 -17.17
N PRO A 96 19.08 20.73 -18.35
CA PRO A 96 20.45 20.24 -18.46
C PRO A 96 21.48 21.09 -17.71
N ASN A 97 21.15 22.37 -17.42
CA ASN A 97 22.00 23.31 -16.69
C ASN A 97 21.80 23.27 -15.17
N ALA A 98 20.74 22.61 -14.68
CA ALA A 98 20.67 22.22 -13.28
C ALA A 98 21.46 20.92 -13.12
N VAL A 99 21.99 20.63 -11.93
CA VAL A 99 22.53 19.29 -11.65
C VAL A 99 21.37 18.29 -11.88
N PRO A 100 21.40 17.46 -12.94
CA PRO A 100 20.21 16.75 -13.45
C PRO A 100 19.55 15.85 -12.39
N LEU A 101 20.35 15.40 -11.43
CA LEU A 101 19.91 14.64 -10.26
C LEU A 101 18.86 15.39 -9.42
N TYR A 102 19.05 16.68 -9.13
CA TYR A 102 18.13 17.45 -8.28
C TYR A 102 16.83 17.79 -9.00
N ALA A 103 16.90 18.11 -10.30
CA ALA A 103 15.71 18.36 -11.11
C ALA A 103 14.86 17.09 -11.30
N GLY A 104 15.52 15.93 -11.48
CA GLY A 104 14.89 14.61 -11.46
C GLY A 104 14.21 14.30 -10.13
N ALA A 105 14.94 14.46 -9.02
CA ALA A 105 14.45 14.18 -7.68
C ALA A 105 13.23 15.04 -7.29
N LEU A 106 13.26 16.35 -7.58
CA LEU A 106 12.12 17.23 -7.31
C LEU A 106 10.86 16.81 -8.08
N GLY A 107 11.02 16.47 -9.37
CA GLY A 107 9.92 15.94 -10.18
C GLY A 107 9.33 14.65 -9.61
N GLY A 108 10.20 13.71 -9.23
CA GLY A 108 9.80 12.46 -8.58
C GLY A 108 9.06 12.68 -7.25
N ILE A 109 9.54 13.58 -6.39
CA ILE A 109 8.90 13.90 -5.10
C ILE A 109 7.48 14.44 -5.31
N ILE A 110 7.28 15.35 -6.27
CA ILE A 110 5.95 15.90 -6.56
C ILE A 110 4.98 14.78 -6.97
N VAL A 111 5.41 13.88 -7.86
CA VAL A 111 4.58 12.73 -8.27
C VAL A 111 4.28 11.82 -7.10
N CYS A 112 5.25 11.55 -6.22
CA CYS A 112 5.03 10.76 -5.01
C CYS A 112 3.96 11.39 -4.10
N ILE A 113 4.00 12.71 -3.89
CA ILE A 113 2.98 13.41 -3.09
C ILE A 113 1.60 13.23 -3.72
N VAL A 114 1.48 13.43 -5.04
CA VAL A 114 0.21 13.24 -5.77
C VAL A 114 -0.29 11.80 -5.62
N VAL A 115 0.58 10.81 -5.78
CA VAL A 115 0.23 9.40 -5.59
C VAL A 115 -0.26 9.14 -4.16
N CYS A 116 0.42 9.67 -3.13
CA CYS A 116 -0.01 9.53 -1.74
C CYS A 116 -1.42 10.10 -1.51
N VAL A 117 -1.71 11.28 -2.06
CA VAL A 117 -3.05 11.91 -1.96
C VAL A 117 -4.12 11.03 -2.63
N LEU A 118 -3.81 10.46 -3.79
CA LEU A 118 -4.75 9.62 -4.56
C LEU A 118 -4.93 8.21 -3.98
N VAL A 119 -3.94 7.69 -3.26
CA VAL A 119 -4.00 6.34 -2.65
C VAL A 119 -4.84 6.35 -1.36
N LEU A 120 -4.90 7.46 -0.63
CA LEU A 120 -5.63 7.55 0.65
C LEU A 120 -7.09 7.04 0.58
N PRO A 121 -7.93 7.47 -0.38
CA PRO A 121 -9.30 6.95 -0.54
C PRO A 121 -9.38 5.44 -0.85
N LEU A 122 -8.30 4.86 -1.39
CA LEU A 122 -8.25 3.42 -1.63
C LEU A 122 -8.22 2.63 -0.32
N CYS A 123 -7.70 3.18 0.79
CA CYS A 123 -7.73 2.50 2.08
C CYS A 123 -9.15 2.07 2.48
N TYR A 124 -10.13 2.97 2.35
CA TYR A 124 -11.55 2.66 2.58
C TYR A 124 -12.07 1.66 1.53
N SER A 125 -11.82 1.95 0.26
CA SER A 125 -12.40 1.19 -0.86
C SER A 125 -11.92 -0.25 -0.92
N ILE A 126 -10.63 -0.47 -0.62
CA ILE A 126 -10.01 -1.80 -0.50
C ILE A 126 -10.63 -2.54 0.67
N MET A 127 -10.73 -1.92 1.85
CA MET A 127 -11.29 -2.58 3.02
C MET A 127 -12.76 -2.97 2.81
N LYS A 128 -13.56 -2.07 2.20
CA LYS A 128 -14.93 -2.36 1.81
C LYS A 128 -15.01 -3.57 0.87
N TYR A 129 -14.15 -3.65 -0.14
CA TYR A 129 -14.08 -4.82 -1.02
C TYR A 129 -13.71 -6.12 -0.26
N CYS A 130 -12.82 -6.04 0.73
CA CYS A 130 -12.43 -7.19 1.54
C CYS A 130 -13.60 -7.72 2.39
N VAL A 131 -14.36 -6.82 3.01
CA VAL A 131 -15.46 -7.16 3.91
C VAL A 131 -16.74 -7.52 3.14
N GLU A 132 -17.14 -6.69 2.17
CA GLU A 132 -18.36 -6.88 1.37
C GLU A 132 -18.08 -7.83 0.20
N THR A 133 -18.70 -9.00 0.23
CA THR A 133 -18.28 -10.09 -0.65
C THR A 133 -18.79 -10.04 -2.07
N ASP A 134 -19.80 -9.22 -2.30
CA ASP A 134 -20.58 -9.22 -3.54
C ASP A 134 -20.10 -8.14 -4.50
N GLU A 135 -19.14 -7.31 -4.06
CA GLU A 135 -18.59 -6.25 -4.88
C GLU A 135 -17.54 -6.76 -5.88
N LYS A 136 -17.55 -6.17 -7.08
CA LYS A 136 -16.51 -6.37 -8.10
C LYS A 136 -15.28 -5.53 -7.76
N VAL A 137 -14.09 -5.99 -8.15
CA VAL A 137 -12.82 -5.25 -7.93
C VAL A 137 -12.89 -3.82 -8.51
N MET A 138 -13.57 -3.64 -9.65
CA MET A 138 -13.74 -2.32 -10.27
C MET A 138 -14.55 -1.33 -9.41
N ALA A 139 -15.33 -1.79 -8.42
CA ALA A 139 -16.03 -0.92 -7.49
C ALA A 139 -15.07 -0.10 -6.61
N ILE A 140 -13.84 -0.62 -6.39
CA ILE A 140 -12.78 0.04 -5.62
C ILE A 140 -12.45 1.42 -6.19
N PHE A 141 -12.46 1.58 -7.52
CA PHE A 141 -12.06 2.82 -8.21
C PHE A 141 -13.25 3.73 -8.59
N LYS A 142 -14.49 3.33 -8.25
CA LYS A 142 -15.70 4.05 -8.65
C LYS A 142 -16.41 4.63 -7.43
N ARG A 143 -17.58 4.08 -7.09
CA ARG A 143 -18.44 4.58 -6.01
C ARG A 143 -17.73 4.61 -4.67
N ASN A 144 -16.99 3.56 -4.35
CA ASN A 144 -16.34 3.44 -3.05
C ASN A 144 -15.16 4.40 -2.91
N TYR A 145 -14.43 4.62 -4.02
CA TYR A 145 -13.36 5.63 -4.07
C TYR A 145 -13.88 7.02 -3.71
N LEU A 146 -15.01 7.41 -4.31
CA LEU A 146 -15.64 8.70 -4.04
C LEU A 146 -16.12 8.83 -2.59
N ALA A 147 -16.63 7.75 -1.99
CA ALA A 147 -16.98 7.74 -0.57
C ALA A 147 -15.73 7.92 0.32
N GLY A 148 -14.62 7.25 0.00
CA GLY A 148 -13.34 7.46 0.66
C GLY A 148 -12.83 8.91 0.51
N TRP A 149 -12.99 9.50 -0.68
CA TRP A 149 -12.56 10.87 -0.97
C TRP A 149 -13.29 11.90 -0.09
N ARG A 150 -14.58 11.69 0.21
CA ARG A 150 -15.34 12.58 1.11
C ARG A 150 -14.84 12.54 2.55
N GLN A 151 -14.21 11.44 2.97
CA GLN A 151 -13.66 11.26 4.32
C GLN A 151 -12.12 11.31 4.31
N TRP A 152 -11.53 12.03 3.34
CA TRP A 152 -10.09 12.08 3.13
C TRP A 152 -9.32 12.54 4.37
N GLY A 153 -9.79 13.58 5.07
CA GLY A 153 -9.13 14.08 6.28
C GLY A 153 -9.11 13.06 7.43
N PHE A 154 -10.20 12.30 7.61
CA PHE A 154 -10.25 11.23 8.60
C PHE A 154 -9.30 10.08 8.22
N LEU A 155 -9.31 9.66 6.95
CA LEU A 155 -8.39 8.64 6.45
C LEU A 155 -6.93 9.07 6.58
N PHE A 156 -6.63 10.34 6.31
CA PHE A 156 -5.29 10.90 6.47
C PHE A 156 -4.80 10.79 7.91
N ILE A 157 -5.62 11.19 8.90
CA ILE A 157 -5.25 11.10 10.31
C ILE A 157 -5.01 9.64 10.73
N ILE A 158 -5.87 8.71 10.30
CA ILE A 158 -5.72 7.28 10.59
C ILE A 158 -4.42 6.74 9.99
N VAL A 159 -4.17 7.00 8.70
CA VAL A 159 -2.96 6.54 8.01
C VAL A 159 -1.71 7.16 8.62
N LEU A 160 -1.74 8.44 8.98
CA LEU A 160 -0.63 9.12 9.63
C LEU A 160 -0.31 8.51 10.99
N LEU A 161 -1.32 8.31 11.84
CA LEU A 161 -1.15 7.76 13.18
C LEU A 161 -0.69 6.30 13.14
N VAL A 162 -1.30 5.47 12.30
CA VAL A 162 -0.84 4.09 12.05
C VAL A 162 0.58 4.10 11.51
N GLY A 163 0.88 4.99 10.56
CA GLY A 163 2.21 5.13 9.97
C GLY A 163 3.28 5.46 11.01
N ILE A 164 3.02 6.40 11.91
CA ILE A 164 3.94 6.76 13.01
C ILE A 164 4.17 5.57 13.93
N ILE A 165 3.11 4.88 14.37
CA ILE A 165 3.23 3.72 15.26
C ILE A 165 4.02 2.59 14.60
N VAL A 166 3.67 2.24 13.35
CA VAL A 166 4.38 1.21 12.60
C VAL A 166 5.83 1.62 12.37
N MET A 167 6.11 2.88 12.07
CA MET A 167 7.48 3.38 11.87
C MET A 167 8.32 3.26 13.14
N VAL A 168 7.78 3.60 14.31
CA VAL A 168 8.49 3.42 15.59
C VAL A 168 8.78 1.95 15.84
N ILE A 169 7.79 1.07 15.67
CA ILE A 169 7.97 -0.38 15.86
C ILE A 169 8.99 -0.93 14.86
N ASP A 170 8.87 -0.59 13.59
CA ASP A 170 9.77 -1.04 12.52
C ASP A 170 11.20 -0.54 12.73
N THR A 171 11.38 0.69 13.23
CA THR A 171 12.71 1.23 13.56
C THR A 171 13.34 0.45 14.71
N LEU A 172 12.60 0.18 15.78
CA LEU A 172 13.12 -0.52 16.96
C LEU A 172 13.40 -1.99 16.66
N VAL A 173 12.45 -2.68 16.02
CA VAL A 173 12.55 -4.11 15.69
C VAL A 173 13.53 -4.33 14.54
N GLY A 174 13.57 -3.42 13.56
CA GLY A 174 14.42 -3.49 12.38
C GLY A 174 15.84 -2.97 12.59
N MET A 175 16.13 -2.29 13.70
CA MET A 175 17.47 -1.76 14.00
C MET A 175 18.61 -2.77 13.80
N PRO A 176 18.50 -4.05 14.25
CA PRO A 176 19.53 -5.05 14.00
C PRO A 176 19.77 -5.30 12.51
N ASN A 177 18.70 -5.35 11.71
CA ASN A 177 18.81 -5.48 10.24
C ASN A 177 19.47 -4.25 9.61
N SER A 178 19.16 -3.05 10.08
CA SER A 178 19.76 -1.80 9.60
C SER A 178 21.26 -1.77 9.87
N ILE A 179 21.70 -2.18 11.06
CA ILE A 179 23.12 -2.26 11.42
C ILE A 179 23.86 -3.24 10.50
N LEU A 180 23.31 -4.43 10.27
CA LEU A 180 23.93 -5.42 9.38
C LEU A 180 23.95 -4.97 7.93
N SER A 181 22.91 -4.27 7.47
CA SER A 181 22.85 -3.71 6.12
C SER A 181 23.86 -2.59 5.92
N LEU A 182 24.04 -1.71 6.93
CA LEU A 182 25.09 -0.69 6.92
C LEU A 182 26.49 -1.31 6.92
N ALA A 183 26.73 -2.34 7.73
CA ALA A 183 28.01 -3.06 7.75
C ALA A 183 28.32 -3.71 6.39
N SER A 184 27.33 -4.33 5.75
CA SER A 184 27.45 -4.88 4.40
C SER A 184 27.71 -3.80 3.35
N GLY A 185 27.04 -2.64 3.46
CA GLY A 185 27.25 -1.50 2.57
C GLY A 185 28.66 -0.91 2.69
N MET A 186 29.15 -0.68 3.91
CA MET A 186 30.51 -0.17 4.15
C MET A 186 31.57 -1.13 3.59
N ARG A 187 31.38 -2.44 3.74
CA ARG A 187 32.27 -3.43 3.10
C ARG A 187 32.34 -3.24 1.59
N HIS A 188 31.21 -3.07 0.91
CA HIS A 188 31.21 -2.88 -0.54
C HIS A 188 31.97 -1.62 -0.94
N ILE A 189 31.85 -0.54 -0.17
CA ILE A 189 32.61 0.69 -0.38
C ILE A 189 34.11 0.43 -0.20
N SER A 190 34.53 -0.18 0.91
CA SER A 190 35.95 -0.52 1.16
C SER A 190 36.53 -1.43 0.08
N MET A 191 35.76 -2.42 -0.40
CA MET A 191 36.18 -3.28 -1.51
C MET A 191 36.35 -2.52 -2.83
N MET A 192 35.53 -1.48 -3.08
CA MET A 192 35.72 -0.59 -4.23
C MET A 192 36.97 0.28 -4.10
N GLU A 193 37.40 0.58 -2.88
CA GLU A 193 38.65 1.30 -2.58
C GLU A 193 39.90 0.39 -2.64
N GLY A 194 39.72 -0.91 -2.90
CA GLY A 194 40.80 -1.88 -3.08
C GLY A 194 41.10 -2.75 -1.86
N ASP A 195 40.33 -2.60 -0.77
CA ASP A 195 40.50 -3.43 0.41
C ASP A 195 40.09 -4.89 0.15
N SER A 196 40.82 -5.81 0.79
CA SER A 196 40.46 -7.23 0.79
C SER A 196 39.10 -7.45 1.46
N PRO A 197 38.27 -8.39 0.97
CA PRO A 197 37.02 -8.75 1.64
C PRO A 197 37.28 -9.45 2.99
N ILE A 198 37.43 -8.67 4.05
CA ILE A 198 37.58 -9.19 5.42
C ILE A 198 36.20 -9.27 6.06
N MET A 199 35.51 -10.41 5.91
CA MET A 199 34.28 -10.65 6.65
C MET A 199 34.21 -12.09 7.12
N PRO A 200 33.69 -12.35 8.33
CA PRO A 200 33.49 -13.71 8.80
C PRO A 200 32.59 -14.50 7.85
N SER A 201 32.94 -15.76 7.60
CA SER A 201 32.20 -16.67 6.72
C SER A 201 30.73 -16.87 7.13
N GLY A 202 30.40 -16.64 8.42
CA GLY A 202 29.04 -16.72 8.97
C GLY A 202 28.20 -15.46 8.80
N PHE A 203 28.70 -14.35 8.24
CA PHE A 203 27.97 -13.08 8.21
C PHE A 203 26.64 -13.17 7.45
N GLY A 204 26.62 -13.87 6.31
CA GLY A 204 25.38 -14.04 5.53
C GLY A 204 24.30 -14.82 6.31
N LEU A 205 24.71 -15.84 7.07
CA LEU A 205 23.81 -16.59 7.94
C LEU A 205 23.29 -15.72 9.09
N LEU A 206 24.17 -14.92 9.71
CA LEU A 206 23.79 -13.97 10.76
C LEU A 206 22.77 -12.95 10.25
N ALA A 207 22.98 -12.38 9.06
CA ALA A 207 22.05 -11.45 8.42
C ALA A 207 20.70 -12.09 8.14
N PHE A 208 20.70 -13.33 7.63
CA PHE A 208 19.47 -14.08 7.40
C PHE A 208 18.69 -14.34 8.69
N LEU A 209 19.36 -14.83 9.75
CA LEU A 209 18.72 -15.15 11.03
C LEU A 209 18.17 -13.88 11.70
N THR A 210 18.95 -12.81 11.70
CA THR A 210 18.52 -11.51 12.24
C THR A 210 17.27 -11.02 11.49
N SER A 211 17.28 -11.12 10.16
CA SER A 211 16.14 -10.70 9.35
C SER A 211 14.91 -11.59 9.54
N ALA A 212 15.11 -12.90 9.73
CA ALA A 212 14.04 -13.83 10.04
C ALA A 212 13.34 -13.47 11.36
N VAL A 213 14.11 -13.15 12.40
CA VAL A 213 13.58 -12.73 13.71
C VAL A 213 12.83 -11.40 13.58
N CYS A 214 13.44 -10.39 12.96
CA CYS A 214 12.82 -9.07 12.81
C CYS A 214 11.50 -9.15 12.02
N THR A 215 11.49 -9.84 10.88
CA THR A 215 10.30 -9.99 10.04
C THR A 215 9.22 -10.88 10.68
N PHE A 216 9.62 -11.82 11.54
CA PHE A 216 8.69 -12.62 12.34
C PHE A 216 7.94 -11.74 13.35
N VAL A 217 8.65 -10.92 14.12
CA VAL A 217 8.02 -9.95 15.06
C VAL A 217 7.08 -9.01 14.30
N MET A 218 7.52 -8.48 13.16
CA MET A 218 6.69 -7.60 12.31
C MET A 218 5.45 -8.29 11.73
N THR A 219 5.40 -9.63 11.69
CA THR A 219 4.20 -10.36 11.25
C THR A 219 3.03 -10.14 12.20
N PHE A 220 3.27 -9.92 13.50
CA PHE A 220 2.22 -9.66 14.49
C PHE A 220 1.65 -8.25 14.42
N VAL A 221 2.41 -7.29 13.89
CA VAL A 221 1.94 -5.91 13.69
C VAL A 221 0.93 -5.84 12.53
N ARG A 222 1.04 -6.73 11.54
CA ARG A 222 0.22 -6.68 10.31
C ARG A 222 -1.28 -6.87 10.57
N PRO A 223 -1.75 -7.85 11.35
CA PRO A 223 -3.17 -7.95 11.70
C PRO A 223 -3.69 -6.70 12.41
N TRP A 224 -2.90 -6.11 13.31
CA TRP A 224 -3.30 -4.88 13.99
C TRP A 224 -3.56 -3.74 13.00
N VAL A 225 -2.68 -3.54 12.01
CA VAL A 225 -2.91 -2.57 10.93
C VAL A 225 -4.21 -2.85 10.19
N ILE A 226 -4.48 -4.11 9.85
CA ILE A 226 -5.72 -4.52 9.17
C ILE A 226 -6.94 -4.19 10.03
N PHE A 227 -6.90 -4.43 11.34
CA PHE A 227 -8.00 -4.13 12.25
C PHE A 227 -8.26 -2.63 12.38
N VAL A 228 -7.22 -1.79 12.39
CA VAL A 228 -7.41 -0.33 12.39
C VAL A 228 -8.14 0.12 11.13
N PHE A 229 -7.77 -0.39 9.95
CA PHE A 229 -8.47 -0.04 8.71
C PHE A 229 -9.88 -0.65 8.64
N TYR A 230 -10.10 -1.82 9.23
CA TYR A 230 -11.43 -2.40 9.37
C TYR A 230 -12.34 -1.52 10.22
N TYR A 231 -11.84 -1.03 11.36
CA TYR A 231 -12.56 -0.07 12.21
C TYR A 231 -12.85 1.25 11.46
N ALA A 232 -11.84 1.81 10.78
CA ALA A 232 -12.01 3.03 9.99
C ALA A 232 -13.05 2.86 8.88
N TYR A 233 -13.08 1.69 8.22
CA TYR A 233 -14.11 1.33 7.26
C TYR A 233 -15.50 1.35 7.91
N GLY A 234 -15.69 0.71 9.07
CA GLY A 234 -16.97 0.70 9.78
C GLY A 234 -17.49 2.10 10.07
N CYS A 235 -16.64 2.98 10.60
CA CYS A 235 -17.01 4.37 10.89
C CYS A 235 -17.42 5.15 9.62
N ILE A 236 -16.71 4.96 8.50
CA ILE A 236 -17.02 5.64 7.25
C ILE A 236 -18.33 5.10 6.65
N ASP A 237 -18.53 3.78 6.69
CA ASP A 237 -19.71 3.14 6.11
C ASP A 237 -21.00 3.54 6.84
N GLU A 238 -20.96 3.62 8.17
CA GLU A 238 -22.07 4.15 8.98
C GLU A 238 -22.40 5.60 8.65
N LYS A 239 -21.39 6.47 8.56
CA LYS A 239 -21.57 7.88 8.17
C LYS A 239 -22.17 8.01 6.77
N GLU A 240 -21.69 7.22 5.82
CA GLU A 240 -22.18 7.27 4.44
C GLU A 240 -23.62 6.72 4.33
N LYS A 241 -23.97 5.68 5.10
CA LYS A 241 -25.35 5.19 5.22
C LYS A 241 -26.30 6.26 5.79
N ALA A 242 -25.91 6.93 6.88
CA ALA A 242 -26.70 8.01 7.48
C ALA A 242 -26.91 9.17 6.48
N ARG A 243 -25.87 9.57 5.76
CA ARG A 243 -25.93 10.61 4.72
C ARG A 243 -26.87 10.22 3.57
N LEU A 244 -26.87 8.96 3.15
CA LEU A 244 -27.77 8.47 2.11
C LEU A 244 -29.22 8.39 2.59
N ALA A 245 -29.46 8.04 3.86
CA ALA A 245 -30.79 8.04 4.45
C ALA A 245 -31.37 9.46 4.51
N GLN A 246 -30.58 10.45 4.95
CA GLN A 246 -30.99 11.86 4.97
C GLN A 246 -31.39 12.37 3.58
N LYS A 247 -30.56 12.11 2.55
CA LYS A 247 -30.89 12.51 1.18
C LYS A 247 -32.16 11.87 0.63
N LYS A 248 -32.48 10.63 1.03
CA LYS A 248 -33.71 9.95 0.63
C LYS A 248 -34.94 10.58 1.30
N LEU A 249 -34.81 11.00 2.56
CA LEU A 249 -35.86 11.71 3.29
C LEU A 249 -36.13 13.08 2.66
N GLU A 250 -35.08 13.86 2.39
CA GLU A 250 -35.19 15.16 1.70
C GLU A 250 -35.88 15.00 0.33
N ALA A 251 -35.46 14.03 -0.49
CA ALA A 251 -36.08 13.77 -1.79
C ALA A 251 -37.55 13.32 -1.68
N TYR A 252 -37.91 12.60 -0.61
CA TYR A 252 -39.29 12.20 -0.35
C TYR A 252 -40.15 13.40 0.05
N GLU A 253 -39.65 14.27 0.93
CA GLU A 253 -40.31 15.50 1.35
C GLU A 253 -40.54 16.46 0.18
N ASP A 254 -39.54 16.64 -0.68
CA ASP A 254 -39.64 17.48 -1.88
C ASP A 254 -40.68 16.93 -2.86
N LYS A 255 -40.68 15.61 -3.09
CA LYS A 255 -41.68 14.95 -3.93
C LYS A 255 -43.09 15.16 -3.36
N ASN A 256 -43.27 15.02 -2.05
CA ASN A 256 -44.59 15.18 -1.43
C ASN A 256 -45.08 16.64 -1.46
N LYS A 257 -44.19 17.62 -1.24
CA LYS A 257 -44.51 19.04 -1.41
C LYS A 257 -44.91 19.38 -2.85
N SER A 258 -44.21 18.84 -3.84
CA SER A 258 -44.54 19.05 -5.26
C SER A 258 -45.89 18.42 -5.66
N ALA A 259 -46.21 17.23 -5.14
CA ALA A 259 -47.50 16.58 -5.35
C ALA A 259 -48.65 17.36 -4.71
N SER A 260 -48.49 17.82 -3.46
CA SER A 260 -49.47 18.68 -2.80
C SER A 260 -49.71 19.99 -3.56
N LYS A 261 -48.66 20.59 -4.15
CA LYS A 261 -48.79 21.82 -4.95
C LYS A 261 -49.52 21.61 -6.27
N GLY A 262 -49.32 20.47 -6.93
CA GLY A 262 -50.05 20.10 -8.16
C GLY A 262 -51.53 19.84 -7.91
N THR A 263 -51.89 19.19 -6.80
CA THR A 263 -53.29 18.94 -6.44
C THR A 263 -54.07 20.21 -6.13
N ILE A 264 -53.44 21.26 -5.61
CA ILE A 264 -54.13 22.54 -5.31
C ILE A 264 -54.51 23.29 -6.60
N ILE A 265 -53.73 23.15 -7.67
CA ILE A 265 -53.95 23.88 -8.94
C ILE A 265 -55.13 23.26 -9.72
N ASP A 266 -55.33 21.93 -9.65
CA ASP A 266 -56.46 21.25 -10.30
C ASP A 266 -57.84 21.61 -9.71
N PHE A 267 -57.90 22.13 -8.47
CA PHE A 267 -59.15 22.60 -7.87
C PHE A 267 -59.46 24.08 -8.16
N GLU A 268 -58.50 24.86 -8.64
CA GLU A 268 -58.71 26.28 -9.01
C GLU A 268 -59.13 26.47 -10.47
N GLU A 269 -58.89 25.50 -11.36
CA GLU A 269 -59.37 25.54 -12.76
C GLU A 269 -60.83 25.08 -12.96
N VAL A 270 -61.54 24.72 -11.86
CA VAL A 270 -62.97 24.39 -11.89
C VAL A 270 -63.78 25.47 -11.17
N LYS A 271 -63.78 26.69 -11.70
CA LYS A 271 -64.75 27.76 -11.40
C LYS A 271 -64.91 28.69 -12.61
#